data_AF-A0A7S0QA17-F1
#
_entry.id   AF-A0A7S0QA17-F1
#
_cell.length_a   1.000
_cell.length_b   1.000
_cell.length_c   1.000
_cell.angle_alpha   90.00
_cell.angle_beta   90.00
_cell.angle_gamma   90.00
#
_symmetry.space_group_name_H-M   'P 1'
#
loop_
_entity.id
_entity.type
_entity.pdbx_description
1 polymer ?
#
loop_
_entity_poly.entity_id
_entity_poly.type
_entity_poly.pdbx_seq_one_letter_code
_entity_poly.pdbx_strand_id
1 'polypeptide(L)'
;MNSHLDSCLHQQPPTSMAAPPPPSIPAPQHPSTSAQRDDNATVEQSWPRATIYTVGHSNQSLDQLLALLRTHGISHLCDVRTVPRSTHAPHFNSEALRGACRAVGVQYEWHGDALGGKFVG
;
A
#
# COMPACT_ATOMS: atom_id res chain seq x y z
N MET A 1 -49.44 37.01 -4.34
CA MET A 1 -48.84 35.79 -3.79
C MET A 1 -47.70 35.35 -4.70
N ASN A 2 -46.46 35.57 -4.26
CA ASN A 2 -45.26 35.17 -4.98
C ASN A 2 -44.91 33.72 -4.65
N SER A 3 -44.63 32.91 -5.67
CA SER A 3 -43.66 31.79 -5.61
C SER A 3 -43.53 31.17 -6.99
N HIS A 4 -42.76 31.85 -7.85
CA HIS A 4 -42.22 31.29 -9.08
C HIS A 4 -40.72 31.17 -8.87
N LEU A 5 -40.25 30.00 -8.43
CA LEU A 5 -38.84 29.66 -8.25
C LEU A 5 -38.62 28.20 -8.63
N ASP A 6 -38.81 27.89 -9.91
CA ASP A 6 -38.15 26.75 -10.55
C ASP A 6 -36.83 27.26 -11.14
N SER A 7 -35.78 27.26 -10.32
CA SER A 7 -34.40 27.39 -10.79
C SER A 7 -33.59 26.25 -10.16
N CYS A 8 -33.81 25.05 -10.69
CA CYS A 8 -32.96 23.90 -10.45
C CYS A 8 -31.58 24.20 -11.05
N LEU A 9 -30.73 24.77 -10.20
CA LEU A 9 -29.33 25.08 -10.45
C LEU A 9 -28.60 23.79 -10.85
N HIS A 10 -28.10 23.78 -12.08
CA HIS A 10 -27.19 22.77 -12.62
C HIS A 10 -25.87 22.76 -11.84
N GLN A 11 -25.80 22.06 -10.72
CA GLN A 11 -24.53 21.69 -10.11
C GLN A 11 -24.14 20.31 -10.60
N GLN A 12 -23.38 20.29 -11.70
CA GLN A 12 -22.62 19.10 -12.06
C GLN A 12 -21.71 18.74 -10.88
N PRO A 13 -21.65 17.46 -10.46
CA PRO A 13 -20.69 17.03 -9.46
C PRO A 13 -19.27 17.32 -9.98
N PRO A 14 -18.29 17.67 -9.11
CA PRO A 14 -16.91 17.82 -9.55
C PRO A 14 -16.50 16.53 -10.24
N THR A 15 -16.05 16.67 -11.49
CA THR A 15 -15.47 15.59 -12.28
C THR A 15 -14.45 14.87 -11.42
N SER A 16 -14.76 13.61 -11.12
CA SER A 16 -13.84 12.65 -10.51
C SER A 16 -12.51 12.76 -11.24
N MET A 17 -11.52 13.38 -10.60
CA MET A 17 -10.15 13.30 -11.07
C MET A 17 -9.78 11.83 -10.96
N ALA A 18 -9.90 11.11 -12.08
CA ALA A 18 -9.37 9.78 -12.21
C ALA A 18 -7.95 9.82 -11.66
N ALA A 19 -7.72 9.02 -10.61
CA ALA A 19 -6.39 8.88 -10.04
C ALA A 19 -5.42 8.61 -11.21
N PRO A 20 -4.25 9.28 -11.26
CA PRO A 20 -3.26 8.98 -12.28
C PRO A 20 -3.04 7.46 -12.28
N PRO A 21 -2.92 6.82 -13.46
CA PRO A 21 -2.64 5.39 -13.52
C PRO A 21 -1.42 5.13 -12.63
N PRO A 22 -1.43 4.06 -11.81
CA PRO A 22 -0.28 3.74 -10.97
C PRO A 22 0.96 3.72 -11.88
N PRO A 23 2.10 4.26 -11.41
CA PRO A 23 3.33 4.21 -12.20
C PRO A 23 3.54 2.75 -12.61
N SER A 24 3.62 2.52 -13.92
CA SER A 24 3.96 1.20 -14.45
C SER A 24 5.34 0.88 -13.92
N ILE A 25 5.41 0.05 -12.87
CA ILE A 25 6.68 -0.39 -12.30
C ILE A 25 7.45 -1.01 -13.46
N PRO A 26 8.56 -0.40 -13.92
CA PRO A 26 9.31 -0.96 -15.04
C PRO A 26 9.76 -2.36 -14.63
N ALA A 27 9.47 -3.34 -15.49
CA ALA A 27 9.95 -4.70 -15.28
C ALA A 27 11.46 -4.66 -15.02
N PRO A 28 11.98 -5.42 -14.05
CA PRO A 28 13.40 -5.40 -13.71
C PRO A 28 14.23 -5.74 -14.95
N GLN A 29 14.89 -4.73 -15.53
CA GLN A 29 15.81 -4.93 -16.64
C GLN A 29 17.18 -5.24 -16.05
N HIS A 30 17.55 -6.51 -16.09
CA HIS A 30 18.81 -6.99 -15.54
C HIS A 30 19.98 -6.67 -16.49
N PRO A 31 21.14 -6.22 -15.98
CA PRO A 31 22.37 -6.26 -16.76
C PRO A 31 22.80 -7.73 -16.94
N SER A 32 22.91 -8.14 -18.20
CA SER A 32 23.55 -9.40 -18.59
C SER A 32 25.05 -9.24 -18.38
N THR A 33 25.57 -9.67 -17.23
CA THR A 33 27.02 -9.75 -17.04
C THR A 33 27.40 -11.18 -16.68
N SER A 34 27.81 -11.89 -17.72
CA SER A 34 28.59 -13.13 -17.67
C SER A 34 29.97 -12.85 -17.08
N ALA A 35 30.26 -13.43 -15.91
CA ALA A 35 31.62 -13.69 -15.46
C ALA A 35 31.63 -15.04 -14.71
N GLN A 36 32.35 -16.00 -15.28
CA GLN A 36 32.49 -17.39 -14.82
C GLN A 36 33.60 -17.57 -13.77
N ARG A 37 33.53 -18.73 -13.08
CA ARG A 37 34.54 -19.49 -12.28
C ARG A 37 34.51 -19.13 -10.77
N ASP A 38 34.33 -20.03 -9.79
CA ASP A 38 34.83 -21.41 -9.57
C ASP A 38 33.88 -22.29 -8.69
N ASP A 39 33.74 -23.57 -9.05
CA ASP A 39 33.87 -24.83 -8.26
C ASP A 39 33.18 -25.05 -6.89
N ASN A 40 32.13 -24.34 -6.50
CA ASN A 40 31.25 -24.81 -5.40
C ASN A 40 29.78 -24.70 -5.79
N ALA A 41 29.10 -25.83 -5.87
CA ALA A 41 27.68 -25.94 -6.18
C ALA A 41 26.81 -25.35 -5.05
N THR A 42 26.81 -24.02 -4.93
CA THR A 42 25.79 -23.28 -4.20
C THR A 42 24.71 -22.98 -5.22
N VAL A 43 23.54 -23.58 -5.04
CA VAL A 43 22.33 -23.18 -5.76
C VAL A 43 22.23 -21.65 -5.76
N GLU A 44 22.45 -21.04 -6.92
CA GLU A 44 22.12 -19.65 -7.21
C GLU A 44 20.59 -19.54 -7.14
N GLN A 45 20.06 -19.55 -5.91
CA GLN A 45 18.67 -19.20 -5.66
C GLN A 45 18.57 -17.69 -5.86
N SER A 46 18.52 -17.27 -7.13
CA SER A 46 18.30 -15.87 -7.46
C SER A 46 16.85 -15.55 -7.13
N TRP A 47 16.60 -15.05 -5.93
CA TRP A 47 15.29 -14.47 -5.64
C TRP A 47 15.07 -13.29 -6.60
N PRO A 48 13.88 -13.17 -7.20
CA PRO A 48 13.57 -12.00 -8.00
C PRO A 48 13.85 -10.75 -7.14
N ARG A 49 14.59 -9.79 -7.71
CA ARG A 49 14.89 -8.53 -7.03
C ARG A 49 13.59 -7.73 -6.90
N ALA A 50 12.88 -7.95 -5.79
CA ALA A 50 11.72 -7.16 -5.41
C ALA A 50 12.19 -5.92 -4.63
N THR A 51 11.60 -4.76 -4.95
CA THR A 51 11.81 -3.54 -4.17
C THR A 51 10.86 -3.56 -2.98
N ILE A 52 11.40 -3.56 -1.76
CA ILE A 52 10.61 -3.49 -0.53
C ILE A 52 10.69 -2.09 0.04
N TYR A 53 9.52 -1.48 0.27
CA TYR A 53 9.40 -0.22 0.99
C TYR A 53 9.02 -0.49 2.43
N THR A 54 9.66 0.20 3.35
CA THR A 54 9.34 0.13 4.78
C THR A 54 8.75 1.46 5.24
N VAL A 55 7.66 1.41 6.00
CA VAL A 55 7.08 2.58 6.66
C VAL A 55 7.00 2.32 8.16
N GLY A 56 7.56 3.23 8.95
CA GLY A 56 7.66 3.11 10.41
C GLY A 56 6.52 3.80 11.18
N HIS A 57 6.53 3.62 12.51
CA HIS A 57 5.53 4.09 13.49
C HIS A 57 5.50 5.61 13.75
N SER A 58 5.74 6.45 12.74
CA SER A 58 5.51 7.87 12.90
C SER A 58 4.02 8.13 13.20
N ASN A 59 3.73 9.17 13.99
CA ASN A 59 2.39 9.65 14.35
C ASN A 59 1.61 10.23 13.13
N GLN A 60 1.78 9.62 11.96
CA GLN A 60 1.14 10.00 10.71
C GLN A 60 -0.34 9.67 10.79
N SER A 61 -1.14 10.59 10.25
CA SER A 61 -2.55 10.29 10.03
C SER A 61 -2.71 9.17 9.00
N LEU A 62 -3.86 8.50 9.02
CA LEU A 62 -4.21 7.51 8.01
C LEU A 62 -4.06 8.09 6.59
N ASP A 63 -4.53 9.32 6.37
CA ASP A 63 -4.47 9.97 5.06
C ASP A 63 -3.04 10.19 4.57
N GLN A 64 -2.11 10.53 5.47
CA GLN A 64 -0.70 10.68 5.14
C GLN A 64 -0.08 9.34 4.73
N LEU A 65 -0.40 8.25 5.45
CA LEU A 65 0.02 6.91 5.03
C LEU A 65 -0.52 6.58 3.64
N LEU A 66 -1.81 6.75 3.39
CA LEU A 66 -2.41 6.44 2.08
C LEU A 66 -1.80 7.29 0.96
N ALA A 67 -1.51 8.57 1.24
CA ALA A 67 -0.83 9.44 0.29
C ALA A 67 0.58 8.93 -0.03
N LEU A 68 1.35 8.48 0.96
CA LEU A 68 2.67 7.88 0.74
C LEU A 68 2.58 6.62 -0.13
N LEU A 69 1.64 5.72 0.17
CA LEU A 69 1.43 4.50 -0.61
C LEU A 69 1.16 4.81 -2.08
N ARG A 70 0.29 5.80 -2.34
CA ARG A 70 -0.04 6.24 -3.70
C ARG A 70 1.14 6.91 -4.41
N THR A 71 1.83 7.83 -3.74
CA THR A 71 2.98 8.56 -4.31
C THR A 71 4.08 7.61 -4.76
N HIS A 72 4.29 6.52 -4.02
CA HIS A 72 5.28 5.50 -4.35
C HIS A 72 4.74 4.37 -5.23
N GLY A 73 3.47 4.42 -5.68
CA GLY A 73 2.88 3.39 -6.53
C GLY A 73 2.75 2.02 -5.86
N ILE A 74 2.65 2.00 -4.53
CA ILE A 74 2.56 0.77 -3.75
C ILE A 74 1.15 0.18 -3.90
N SER A 75 1.07 -1.07 -4.35
CA SER A 75 -0.19 -1.80 -4.51
C SER A 75 -0.49 -2.77 -3.36
N HIS A 76 0.50 -3.16 -2.56
CA HIS A 76 0.35 -4.06 -1.42
C HIS A 76 0.95 -3.45 -0.14
N LEU A 77 0.17 -3.45 0.93
CA LEU A 77 0.61 -3.12 2.28
C LEU A 77 0.62 -4.41 3.13
N CYS A 78 1.82 -4.84 3.52
CA CYS A 78 2.02 -5.98 4.41
C CYS A 78 2.16 -5.50 5.86
N ASP A 79 1.23 -5.89 6.72
CA ASP A 79 1.24 -5.58 8.14
C ASP A 79 1.84 -6.74 8.94
N VAL A 80 3.08 -6.54 9.38
CA VAL A 80 3.86 -7.55 10.12
C VAL A 80 3.64 -7.48 11.64
N ARG A 81 2.72 -6.62 12.12
CA ARG A 81 2.46 -6.48 13.56
C ARG A 81 1.77 -7.73 14.08
N THR A 82 2.29 -8.37 15.13
CA THR A 82 1.63 -9.55 15.74
C THR A 82 0.20 -9.26 16.22
N VAL A 83 -0.06 -8.05 16.70
CA VAL A 83 -1.41 -7.62 17.10
C VAL A 83 -1.73 -6.32 16.36
N PRO A 84 -2.46 -6.36 15.23
CA PRO A 84 -2.79 -5.19 14.44
C PRO A 84 -4.03 -4.47 15.02
N ARG A 85 -4.05 -4.30 16.35
CA ARG A 85 -5.11 -3.60 17.09
C ARG A 85 -4.49 -2.57 18.02
N SER A 86 -5.02 -1.36 17.99
CA SER A 86 -4.64 -0.24 18.84
C SER A 86 -5.88 0.44 19.40
N THR A 87 -5.92 0.61 20.73
CA THR A 87 -6.96 1.42 21.39
C THR A 87 -6.75 2.91 21.14
N HIS A 88 -5.50 3.35 21.01
CA HIS A 88 -5.15 4.77 20.83
C HIS A 88 -5.28 5.24 19.38
N ALA A 89 -5.16 4.32 18.42
CA ALA A 89 -5.27 4.63 17.00
C ALA A 89 -6.22 3.66 16.28
N PRO A 90 -7.54 3.78 16.47
CA PRO A 90 -8.52 2.84 15.93
C PRO A 90 -8.52 2.76 14.39
N HIS A 91 -8.10 3.84 13.73
CA HIS A 91 -7.95 3.92 12.28
C HIS A 91 -6.82 3.02 11.73
N PHE A 92 -5.89 2.58 12.58
CA PHE A 92 -4.85 1.59 12.26
C PHE A 92 -5.20 0.17 12.69
N ASN A 93 -6.44 -0.07 13.16
CA ASN A 93 -6.94 -1.43 13.35
C ASN A 93 -7.08 -2.11 11.98
N SER A 94 -6.81 -3.41 11.93
CA SER A 94 -6.79 -4.18 10.68
C SER A 94 -8.03 -3.98 9.79
N GLU A 95 -9.23 -3.94 10.36
CA GLU A 95 -10.47 -3.74 9.60
C GLU A 95 -10.57 -2.34 8.99
N ALA A 96 -10.32 -1.30 9.81
CA ALA A 96 -10.37 0.09 9.36
C ALA A 96 -9.29 0.37 8.31
N LEU A 97 -8.08 -0.11 8.55
CA LEU A 97 -6.95 0.04 7.63
C LEU A 97 -7.19 -0.70 6.32
N ARG A 98 -7.74 -1.93 6.37
CA ARG A 98 -8.14 -2.68 5.17
C ARG A 98 -9.17 -1.91 4.33
N GLY A 99 -10.19 -1.34 4.98
CA GLY A 99 -11.21 -0.52 4.30
C GLY A 99 -10.60 0.70 3.63
N ALA A 100 -9.71 1.41 4.34
CA ALA A 100 -9.03 2.59 3.85
C ALA A 100 -8.08 2.30 2.68
N CYS A 101 -7.28 1.23 2.76
CA CYS A 101 -6.43 0.77 1.67
C CYS A 101 -7.25 0.39 0.43
N ARG A 102 -8.37 -0.33 0.63
CA ARG A 102 -9.27 -0.71 -0.47
C ARG A 102 -9.84 0.51 -1.19
N ALA A 103 -10.17 1.58 -0.46
CA ALA A 103 -10.69 2.81 -1.04
C ALA A 103 -9.69 3.50 -1.99
N VAL A 104 -8.39 3.27 -1.80
CA VAL A 104 -7.32 3.82 -2.64
C VAL A 104 -6.69 2.78 -3.59
N GLY A 105 -7.27 1.58 -3.70
CA GLY A 105 -6.80 0.52 -4.58
C GLY A 105 -5.56 -0.24 -4.09
N VAL A 106 -5.26 -0.17 -2.79
CA VAL A 106 -4.17 -0.90 -2.15
C VAL A 106 -4.69 -2.15 -1.47
N GLN A 107 -4.04 -3.28 -1.69
CA GLN A 107 -4.32 -4.53 -0.99
C GLN A 107 -3.66 -4.52 0.39
N TYR A 108 -4.42 -4.90 1.42
CA TYR A 108 -3.92 -5.01 2.78
C TYR A 108 -3.85 -6.48 3.18
N GLU A 109 -2.65 -6.92 3.58
CA GLU A 109 -2.35 -8.26 4.01
C GLU A 109 -1.75 -8.22 5.42
N TRP A 110 -2.26 -9.06 6.31
CA TRP A 110 -1.72 -9.19 7.66
C TRP A 110 -0.86 -10.45 7.71
N HIS A 111 0.41 -10.28 8.09
CA HIS A 111 1.43 -11.33 8.17
C HIS A 111 2.08 -11.37 9.56
N GLY A 112 1.33 -10.93 10.59
CA GLY A 112 1.84 -10.84 11.95
C GLY A 112 2.07 -12.20 12.64
N ASP A 113 1.52 -13.27 12.10
CA ASP A 113 1.73 -14.67 12.49
C ASP A 113 3.06 -15.23 11.97
N ALA A 114 3.41 -14.93 10.71
CA ALA A 114 4.62 -15.40 10.07
C ALA A 114 5.84 -14.49 10.32
N LEU A 115 5.62 -13.17 10.40
CA LEU A 115 6.69 -12.15 10.40
C LEU A 115 6.73 -11.31 11.69
N GLY A 116 5.81 -11.54 12.64
CA GLY A 116 5.75 -10.79 13.88
C GLY A 116 6.78 -11.22 14.93
N GLY A 117 7.19 -10.29 15.78
CA GLY A 117 8.24 -10.52 16.80
C GLY A 117 7.79 -11.24 18.08
N LYS A 118 6.71 -12.03 18.06
CA LYS A 118 6.22 -12.76 19.26
C LYS A 118 6.22 -14.27 19.02
N PHE A 119 6.90 -14.98 19.92
CA PHE A 119 6.65 -16.39 20.17
C PHE A 119 5.24 -16.53 20.77
N VAL A 120 4.35 -17.25 20.08
CA VAL A 120 3.07 -17.69 20.66
C VAL A 120 3.40 -18.89 21.55
N GLY A 121 3.43 -18.69 22.86
CA GLY A 121 3.57 -19.72 23.89
C GLY A 121 2.28 -19.85 24.68
#